data_AF-A0AAG1GKJ7-F1
#
_entry.id   AF-A0AAG1GKJ7-F1
#
_cell.length_a   1.000
_cell.length_b   1.000
_cell.length_c   1.000
_cell.angle_alpha   90.00
_cell.angle_beta   90.00
_cell.angle_gamma   90.00
#
_symmetry.space_group_name_H-M   'P 1'
#
loop_
_entity.id
_entity.type
_entity.pdbx_description
1 polymer ?
#
loop_
_entity_poly.entity_id
_entity_poly.type
_entity_poly.pdbx_seq_one_letter_code
_entity_poly.pdbx_strand_id
1 'polypeptide(L)'
;MFTFMYMKCWRRAFSKALVRHFKENKVEIASAITKPFPFLMSLRDRDFISEQKFQEYQGTCRNLLPVERVVYDILSNVQKKFSQDLLKVIFSKTHLK
;
A
#
# COMPACT_ATOMS: atom_id res chain seq x y z
N MET A 1 -35.38 2.11 4.41
CA MET A 1 -34.60 2.93 3.46
C MET A 1 -33.55 3.82 4.15
N PHE A 2 -33.90 4.46 5.28
CA PHE A 2 -32.98 5.32 6.04
C PHE A 2 -31.66 4.64 6.46
N THR A 3 -31.71 3.43 7.03
CA THR A 3 -30.51 2.69 7.48
C THR A 3 -29.48 2.48 6.35
N PHE A 4 -29.95 2.15 5.15
CA PHE A 4 -29.10 1.95 3.99
C PHE A 4 -28.38 3.23 3.53
N MET A 5 -29.08 4.38 3.57
CA MET A 5 -28.49 5.67 3.23
C MET A 5 -27.38 6.04 4.23
N TYR A 6 -27.65 5.92 5.52
CA TYR A 6 -26.65 6.16 6.57
C TYR A 6 -25.43 5.24 6.43
N MET A 7 -25.63 3.94 6.17
CA MET A 7 -24.53 2.99 5.94
C MET A 7 -23.68 3.38 4.73
N LYS A 8 -24.27 3.84 3.62
CA LYS A 8 -23.53 4.30 2.44
C LYS A 8 -22.72 5.57 2.73
N CYS A 9 -23.32 6.55 3.41
CA CYS A 9 -22.62 7.78 3.79
C CYS A 9 -21.47 7.49 4.76
N TRP A 10 -21.69 6.64 5.76
CA TRP A 10 -20.68 6.25 6.73
C TRP A 10 -19.53 5.48 6.07
N ARG A 11 -19.83 4.53 5.17
CA ARG A 11 -18.81 3.81 4.39
C ARG A 11 -17.95 4.77 3.56
N ARG A 12 -18.56 5.77 2.91
CA ARG A 12 -17.83 6.79 2.13
C ARG A 12 -16.96 7.68 3.03
N ALA A 13 -17.50 8.17 4.14
CA ALA A 13 -16.76 9.00 5.08
C ALA A 13 -15.57 8.23 5.68
N PHE A 14 -15.80 6.99 6.10
CA PHE A 14 -14.76 6.10 6.62
C PHE A 14 -13.68 5.81 5.58
N SER A 15 -14.05 5.49 4.34
CA SER A 15 -13.09 5.29 3.25
C SER A 15 -12.23 6.54 2.99
N LYS A 16 -12.81 7.73 2.98
CA LYS A 16 -12.06 8.99 2.85
C LYS A 16 -11.10 9.21 4.02
N ALA A 17 -11.54 8.92 5.25
CA ALA A 17 -10.69 9.02 6.43
C ALA A 17 -9.49 8.06 6.36
N LEU A 18 -9.71 6.81 5.92
CA LEU A 18 -8.63 5.83 5.72
C LEU A 18 -7.62 6.27 4.66
N VAL A 19 -8.08 6.78 3.51
CA VAL A 19 -7.18 7.27 2.46
C VAL A 19 -6.35 8.46 2.96
N ARG A 20 -6.96 9.36 3.73
CA ARG A 20 -6.26 10.49 4.35
C ARG A 20 -5.21 10.01 5.36
N HIS A 21 -5.59 9.12 6.27
CA HIS A 21 -4.67 8.56 7.26
C HIS A 21 -3.51 7.83 6.60
N PHE A 22 -3.78 7.04 5.55
CA PHE A 22 -2.73 6.39 4.76
C PHE A 22 -1.76 7.39 4.13
N LYS A 23 -2.27 8.51 3.59
CA LYS A 23 -1.44 9.57 3.01
C LYS A 23 -0.54 10.23 4.05
N GLU A 24 -1.10 10.54 5.22
CA GLU A 24 -0.41 11.22 6.32
C GLU A 24 0.70 10.35 6.95
N ASN A 25 0.48 9.04 7.07
CA ASN A 25 1.39 8.11 7.75
C ASN A 25 2.28 7.32 6.79
N LYS A 26 2.29 7.66 5.50
CA LYS A 26 2.99 6.88 4.45
C LYS A 26 4.49 6.73 4.70
N VAL A 27 5.13 7.73 5.29
CA VAL A 27 6.56 7.69 5.66
C VAL A 27 6.80 6.64 6.73
N GLU A 28 5.97 6.61 7.78
CA GLU A 28 6.06 5.63 8.86
C GLU A 28 5.81 4.21 8.33
N ILE A 29 4.78 4.03 7.49
CA ILE A 29 4.49 2.75 6.83
C ILE A 29 5.69 2.29 6.00
N ALA A 30 6.30 3.20 5.23
CA ALA A 30 7.47 2.88 4.41
C ALA A 30 8.67 2.45 5.25
N SER A 31 8.90 3.10 6.40
CA SER A 31 9.98 2.77 7.33
C SER A 31 9.79 1.44 8.06
N ALA A 32 8.53 1.01 8.25
CA ALA A 32 8.19 -0.25 8.89
C ALA A 32 8.44 -1.47 7.98
N ILE A 33 8.36 -1.28 6.65
CA ILE A 33 8.58 -2.35 5.67
C ILE A 33 10.07 -2.48 5.38
N THR A 34 10.70 -3.50 5.94
CA THR A 34 12.15 -3.70 5.81
C THR A 34 12.57 -4.88 4.98
N LYS A 35 11.61 -5.69 4.56
CA LYS A 35 11.83 -6.83 3.67
C LYS A 35 11.17 -6.51 2.32
N PRO A 36 11.90 -5.92 1.37
CA PRO A 36 11.32 -5.52 0.08
C PRO A 36 10.88 -6.73 -0.75
N PHE A 37 11.56 -7.88 -0.63
CA PHE A 37 11.24 -9.06 -1.41
C PHE A 37 9.82 -9.61 -1.11
N PRO A 38 9.46 -9.99 0.13
CA PRO A 38 8.09 -10.45 0.41
C PRO A 38 7.02 -9.39 0.09
N PHE A 39 7.34 -8.11 0.28
CA PHE A 39 6.43 -7.00 0.02
C PHE A 39 6.09 -6.89 -1.48
N LEU A 40 7.11 -6.80 -2.34
CA LEU A 40 6.94 -6.69 -3.79
C LEU A 40 6.23 -7.92 -4.38
N MET A 41 6.62 -9.12 -3.94
CA MET A 41 5.96 -10.36 -4.37
C MET A 41 4.47 -10.34 -4.03
N SER A 42 4.12 -9.93 -2.81
CA SER A 42 2.72 -9.88 -2.36
C SER A 42 1.89 -8.86 -3.14
N LEU A 43 2.49 -7.74 -3.56
CA LEU A 43 1.81 -6.74 -4.38
C LEU A 43 1.59 -7.24 -5.80
N ARG A 44 2.58 -7.93 -6.39
CA ARG A 44 2.51 -8.50 -7.73
C ARG A 44 1.49 -9.64 -7.79
N ASP A 45 1.59 -10.59 -6.88
CA ASP A 45 0.76 -11.82 -6.87
C ASP A 45 -0.74 -11.52 -6.62
N ARG A 46 -1.07 -10.28 -6.24
CA ARG A 46 -2.43 -9.78 -6.02
C ARG A 46 -2.81 -8.62 -6.94
N ASP A 47 -2.07 -8.45 -8.04
CA ASP A 47 -2.34 -7.47 -9.11
C ASP A 47 -2.38 -6.00 -8.69
N PHE A 48 -1.76 -5.63 -7.56
CA PHE A 48 -1.60 -4.24 -7.16
C PHE A 48 -0.57 -3.50 -8.01
N ILE A 49 0.42 -4.24 -8.51
CA ILE A 49 1.44 -3.77 -9.46
C ILE A 49 1.53 -4.74 -10.63
N SER A 50 1.83 -4.23 -11.83
CA SER A 50 2.12 -5.07 -12.99
C SER A 50 3.49 -5.74 -12.87
N GLU A 51 3.71 -6.80 -13.65
CA GLU A 51 5.03 -7.44 -13.76
C GLU A 51 6.12 -6.43 -14.16
N GLN A 52 5.83 -5.53 -15.10
CA GLN A 52 6.75 -4.45 -15.47
C GLN A 52 7.13 -3.58 -14.26
N LYS A 53 6.15 -3.15 -13.46
CA LYS A 53 6.41 -2.34 -12.27
C LYS A 53 7.19 -3.12 -11.21
N PHE A 54 6.90 -4.41 -11.05
CA PHE A 54 7.67 -5.29 -10.18
C PHE A 54 9.15 -5.33 -10.57
N GLN A 55 9.47 -5.52 -11.86
CA GLN A 55 10.86 -5.53 -12.35
C GLN A 55 11.55 -4.17 -12.16
N GLU A 56 10.86 -3.07 -12.43
CA GLU A 56 11.37 -1.71 -12.18
C GLU A 56 11.73 -1.50 -10.69
N TYR A 57 10.83 -1.87 -9.76
CA TYR A 57 11.09 -1.73 -8.33
C TYR A 57 12.17 -2.69 -7.84
N GLN A 58 12.22 -3.92 -8.37
CA GLN A 58 13.27 -4.88 -8.04
C GLN A 58 14.65 -4.35 -8.46
N GLY A 59 14.76 -3.76 -9.65
CA GLY A 59 15.98 -3.09 -10.11
C GLY A 59 16.34 -1.89 -9.24
N THR A 60 15.35 -1.07 -8.87
CA THR A 60 15.52 0.11 -8.00
C THR A 60 16.06 -0.28 -6.61
N CYS A 61 15.53 -1.36 -6.01
CA CYS A 61 16.03 -1.90 -4.75
C CYS A 61 17.48 -2.42 -4.83
N ARG A 62 17.98 -2.80 -6.01
CA ARG A 62 19.37 -3.23 -6.21
C ARG A 62 20.34 -2.06 -6.34
N ASN A 63 19.87 -0.88 -6.76
CA ASN A 63 20.70 0.30 -7.05
C ASN A 63 21.05 1.15 -5.81
N LEU A 64 21.16 0.53 -4.62
CA LEU A 64 21.55 1.17 -3.36
C LEU A 64 20.69 2.37 -2.91
N LEU A 65 19.47 2.50 -3.45
CA LEU A 65 18.51 3.44 -2.89
C LEU A 65 18.04 2.96 -1.52
N PRO A 66 17.84 3.87 -0.55
CA PRO A 66 17.26 3.51 0.74
C PRO A 66 15.94 2.76 0.51
N VAL A 67 15.80 1.57 1.09
CA VAL A 67 14.67 0.66 0.85
C VAL A 67 13.34 1.38 1.14
N GLU A 68 13.30 2.15 2.21
CA GLU A 68 12.17 2.99 2.62
C GLU A 68 11.76 4.01 1.56
N ARG A 69 12.71 4.57 0.79
CA ARG A 69 12.39 5.48 -0.32
C ARG A 69 11.71 4.72 -1.45
N VAL A 70 12.23 3.55 -1.81
CA VAL A 70 11.62 2.70 -2.83
C VAL A 70 10.22 2.26 -2.39
N VAL A 71 10.06 1.86 -1.13
CA VAL A 71 8.76 1.51 -0.55
C VAL A 71 7.81 2.70 -0.58
N TYR A 72 8.25 3.90 -0.24
CA TYR A 72 7.42 5.11 -0.29
C TYR A 72 6.88 5.38 -1.72
N ASP A 73 7.72 5.18 -2.74
CA ASP A 73 7.32 5.33 -4.14
C ASP A 73 6.32 4.26 -4.56
N ILE A 74 6.55 3.00 -4.15
CA ILE A 74 5.61 1.90 -4.35
C ILE A 74 4.26 2.23 -3.71
N LEU A 75 4.25 2.64 -2.44
CA LEU A 75 3.05 3.03 -1.69
C LEU A 75 2.30 4.17 -2.39
N SER A 76 3.04 5.15 -2.92
CA SER A 76 2.47 6.27 -3.69
C SER A 76 1.81 5.83 -5.00
N ASN A 77 2.35 4.79 -5.64
CA ASN A 77 1.76 4.19 -6.83
C ASN A 77 0.44 3.45 -6.51
N VAL A 78 0.48 2.54 -5.53
CA VAL A 78 -0.68 1.70 -5.17
C VAL A 78 -1.80 2.49 -4.49
N GLN A 79 -1.47 3.62 -3.85
CA GLN A 79 -2.46 4.53 -3.26
C GLN A 79 -3.52 5.01 -4.27
N LYS A 80 -3.18 5.08 -5.57
CA LYS A 80 -4.13 5.44 -6.63
C LYS A 80 -5.28 4.44 -6.78
N LYS A 81 -5.06 3.19 -6.36
CA LYS A 81 -6.02 2.08 -6.37
C LYS A 81 -6.35 1.62 -4.95
N PHE A 82 -6.46 2.57 -4.02
CA PHE A 82 -6.66 2.28 -2.60
C PHE A 82 -7.87 1.36 -2.38
N SER A 83 -7.65 0.25 -1.66
CA SER A 83 -8.68 -0.73 -1.34
C SER A 83 -8.42 -1.35 0.04
N GLN A 84 -9.46 -1.99 0.60
CA GLN A 84 -9.29 -2.75 1.84
C GLN A 84 -8.32 -3.93 1.65
N ASP A 85 -8.30 -4.55 0.47
CA ASP A 85 -7.38 -5.64 0.18
C ASP A 85 -5.93 -5.17 0.11
N LEU A 86 -5.67 -3.94 -0.36
CA LEU A 86 -4.34 -3.34 -0.31
C LEU A 86 -3.86 -3.21 1.15
N LEU A 87 -4.73 -2.75 2.05
CA LEU A 87 -4.38 -2.63 3.47
C LEU A 87 -4.07 -4.00 4.09
N LYS A 88 -4.84 -5.04 3.77
CA LYS A 88 -4.55 -6.42 4.25
C LYS A 88 -3.17 -6.91 3.81
N VAL A 89 -2.73 -6.52 2.61
CA VAL A 89 -1.39 -6.85 2.13
C VAL A 89 -0.34 -6.09 2.93
N ILE A 90 -0.43 -4.75 2.95
CA ILE A 90 0.57 -3.87 3.58
C ILE A 90 0.76 -4.20 5.07
N PHE A 91 -0.34 -4.42 5.80
CA PHE A 91 -0.32 -4.72 7.23
C PHE A 91 -0.23 -6.22 7.55
N SER A 92 0.14 -7.04 6.57
CA SER A 92 0.45 -8.45 6.84
C SER A 92 1.65 -8.56 7.78
N LYS A 93 1.59 -9.53 8.70
CA LYS A 93 2.72 -9.87 9.60
C LYS A 93 4.02 -10.16 8.84
N THR A 94 3.93 -10.51 7.57
CA THR A 94 5.10 -10.78 6.71
C THR A 94 5.93 -9.53 6.42
N HIS A 95 5.32 -8.35 6.42
CA HIS A 95 5.96 -7.12 5.90
C HIS A 95 6.42 -6.15 6.98
N LEU A 96 5.79 -6.19 8.15
CA LEU A 96 6.10 -5.29 9.27
C LEU A 96 7.22 -5.86 10.13
N LYS A 97 8.10 -4.96 10.62
CA LYS A 97 9.13 -5.26 11.63
C LYS A 97 8.53 -5.79 12.93
#